data_AF-A0A352B759-F1
#
_entry.id   AF-A0A352B759-F1
#
_cell.length_a   1.000
_cell.length_b   1.000
_cell.length_c   1.000
_cell.angle_alpha   90.00
_cell.angle_beta   90.00
_cell.angle_gamma   90.00
#
_symmetry.space_group_name_H-M   'P 1'
#
loop_
_entity.id
_entity.type
_entity.pdbx_description
1 polymer ?
#
loop_
_entity_poly.entity_id
_entity_poly.type
_entity_poly.pdbx_seq_one_letter_code
_entity_poly.pdbx_strand_id
1 'polypeptide(L)' 'LFGDDIKKLFPLITEGASDSACFDQALEFLVMGGRSLPHAMMMLIPDAWANNPQMDPRRRDFYAYHATMMEPWDGPAA' A
#
# COMPACT_ATOMS: atom_id res chain seq x y z
N LEU A 1 10.69 9.96 12.47
CA LEU A 1 9.28 9.56 12.67
C LEU A 1 9.13 8.60 13.85
N PHE A 2 9.58 7.34 13.75
CA PHE A 2 9.41 6.36 14.86
C PHE A 2 10.66 6.09 15.70
N GLY A 3 11.86 6.40 15.23
CA GLY A 3 13.10 6.20 16.01
C GLY A 3 13.24 4.77 16.54
N ASP A 4 13.71 4.63 17.79
CA ASP A 4 13.87 3.33 18.45
C ASP A 4 12.53 2.61 18.71
N ASP A 5 11.42 3.36 18.75
CA ASP A 5 10.08 2.83 18.99
C ASP A 5 9.53 2.03 17.81
N ILE A 6 10.18 2.06 16.64
CA ILE A 6 9.78 1.23 15.48
C ILE A 6 9.73 -0.27 15.82
N LYS A 7 10.53 -0.71 16.80
CA LYS A 7 10.55 -2.09 17.28
C LYS A 7 9.23 -2.51 17.92
N LYS A 8 8.45 -1.56 18.47
CA LYS A 8 7.14 -1.81 19.09
C LYS A 8 6.05 -2.13 18.05
N LEU A 9 6.27 -1.79 16.78
CA LEU A 9 5.31 -2.03 15.71
C LEU A 9 5.38 -3.47 15.18
N PHE A 10 6.33 -4.29 15.62
CA PHE A 10 6.48 -5.66 15.12
C PHE A 10 5.84 -6.69 16.06
N PRO A 11 5.12 -7.71 15.52
CA PRO A 11 4.78 -7.86 14.09
C PRO A 11 3.75 -6.82 13.66
N LEU A 12 3.95 -6.23 12.48
CA LEU A 12 3.03 -5.21 11.96
C LEU A 12 1.69 -5.84 11.55
N ILE A 13 1.74 -7.05 11.01
CA ILE A 13 0.57 -7.83 10.62
C ILE A 13 0.29 -8.85 11.73
N THR A 14 -0.91 -8.79 12.31
CA THR A 14 -1.31 -9.72 13.38
C THR A 14 -1.63 -11.09 12.79
N GLU A 15 -0.99 -12.12 13.32
CA GLU A 15 -1.27 -13.50 12.93
C GLU A 15 -2.72 -13.89 13.28
N GLY A 16 -3.43 -14.47 12.31
CA GLY A 16 -4.83 -14.90 12.48
C GLY A 16 -5.86 -13.78 12.38
N ALA A 17 -5.47 -12.54 12.08
CA ALA A 17 -6.40 -11.47 11.76
C ALA A 17 -7.05 -11.70 10.37
N SER A 18 -8.21 -11.08 10.15
CA SER A 18 -8.87 -11.12 8.83
C SER A 18 -8.07 -10.34 7.80
N ASP A 19 -8.25 -10.66 6.52
CA ASP A 19 -7.57 -9.98 5.41
C ASP A 19 -7.79 -8.45 5.46
N SER A 20 -9.01 -8.00 5.76
CA SER A 20 -9.33 -6.58 5.92
C SER A 20 -8.59 -5.93 7.10
N ALA A 21 -8.45 -6.64 8.23
CA ALA A 21 -7.69 -6.13 9.37
C ALA A 21 -6.18 -6.06 9.06
N CYS A 22 -5.65 -7.05 8.35
CA CYS A 22 -4.26 -7.03 7.88
C CYS A 22 -4.03 -5.88 6.89
N PHE A 23 -4.99 -5.59 6.02
CA PHE A 23 -4.95 -4.46 5.10
C PHE A 23 -4.92 -3.12 5.86
N ASP A 24 -5.81 -2.96 6.84
CA ASP A 24 -5.87 -1.75 7.67
C ASP A 24 -4.54 -1.50 8.39
N GLN A 25 -3.88 -2.55 8.91
CA GLN A 25 -2.56 -2.45 9.56
C GLN A 25 -1.47 -1.96 8.60
N ALA A 26 -1.44 -2.50 7.38
CA ALA A 26 -0.49 -2.07 6.36
C ALA A 26 -0.75 -0.61 5.92
N LEU A 27 -2.03 -0.27 5.70
CA LEU A 27 -2.45 1.08 5.33
C LEU A 27 -2.10 2.10 6.41
N GLU A 28 -2.41 1.78 7.67
CA GLU A 28 -2.13 2.63 8.82
C GLU A 28 -0.62 2.92 8.91
N PHE A 29 0.21 1.90 8.75
CA PHE A 29 1.66 2.06 8.76
C PHE A 29 2.16 2.99 7.65
N LEU A 30 1.65 2.84 6.42
CA LEU A 30 2.04 3.69 5.29
C LEU A 30 1.63 5.16 5.52
N VAL A 31 0.42 5.38 6.04
CA VAL A 31 -0.11 6.72 6.32
C VAL A 31 0.64 7.38 7.48
N MET A 32 0.77 6.68 8.61
CA MET A 32 1.56 7.17 9.74
C MET A 32 3.02 7.40 9.33
N GLY A 33 3.53 6.58 8.40
CA GLY A 33 4.83 6.69 7.74
C GLY A 33 5.07 7.95 6.90
N GLY A 34 4.05 8.79 6.73
CA GLY A 34 4.15 10.08 6.04
C GLY A 34 3.57 10.10 4.62
N ARG A 35 2.93 9.01 4.15
CA ARG A 35 2.19 9.02 2.89
C ARG A 35 0.78 9.56 3.11
N SER A 36 0.25 10.29 2.13
CA SER A 36 -1.18 10.62 2.16
C SER A 36 -2.01 9.35 1.96
N LEU A 37 -3.26 9.37 2.45
CA LEU A 37 -4.19 8.26 2.25
C LEU A 37 -4.34 7.87 0.76
N PRO A 38 -4.53 8.80 -0.19
CA PRO A 38 -4.58 8.44 -1.61
C PRO A 38 -3.30 7.79 -2.14
N HIS A 39 -2.12 8.27 -1.68
CA HIS A 39 -0.84 7.67 -2.07
C HIS A 39 -0.75 6.23 -1.57
N ALA A 40 -1.01 6.00 -0.29
CA ALA A 40 -0.95 4.65 0.30
C ALA A 40 -1.96 3.70 -0.35
N MET A 41 -3.19 4.16 -0.59
CA MET A 41 -4.21 3.38 -1.31
C MET A 41 -3.75 3.02 -2.72
N MET A 42 -3.17 3.94 -3.48
CA MET A 42 -2.65 3.65 -4.82
C MET A 42 -1.44 2.71 -4.81
N MET A 43 -0.70 2.59 -3.69
CA MET A 43 0.37 1.60 -3.53
C MET A 43 -0.18 0.21 -3.24
N LEU A 44 -1.19 0.10 -2.37
CA LEU A 44 -1.75 -1.18 -1.94
C LEU A 44 -2.75 -1.74 -2.96
N ILE A 45 -3.63 -0.90 -3.50
CA ILE A 45 -4.67 -1.27 -4.48
C ILE A 45 -4.46 -0.41 -5.75
N PRO A 46 -3.45 -0.71 -6.57
CA PRO A 46 -3.23 0.02 -7.81
C PRO A 46 -4.31 -0.30 -8.85
N ASP A 47 -4.67 0.69 -9.68
CA ASP A 47 -5.50 0.45 -10.87
C ASP A 47 -4.83 -0.58 -11.80
N ALA A 48 -5.59 -1.22 -12.70
CA ALA A 48 -5.02 -2.04 -13.77
C ALA A 48 -4.21 -1.17 -14.76
N TRP A 49 -2.91 -0.97 -14.48
CA TRP A 49 -2.08 0.05 -15.13
C TRP A 49 -1.15 -0.49 -16.23
N ALA A 50 -0.62 -1.71 -16.08
CA ALA A 50 0.46 -2.23 -16.92
C ALA A 50 0.14 -2.24 -18.42
N ASN A 51 -1.10 -2.63 -18.77
CA ASN A 51 -1.55 -2.80 -20.14
C ASN A 51 -2.64 -1.79 -20.55
N ASN A 52 -2.74 -0.64 -19.87
CA ASN A 52 -3.75 0.37 -20.16
C ASN A 52 -3.18 1.48 -21.08
N PRO A 53 -3.37 1.43 -22.42
CA PRO A 53 -2.80 2.42 -23.33
C PRO A 53 -3.41 3.82 -23.19
N GLN A 54 -4.55 3.96 -22.52
CA GLN A 54 -5.21 5.25 -22.28
C GLN A 54 -4.78 5.91 -20.96
N MET A 55 -3.98 5.23 -20.13
CA MET A 55 -3.53 5.78 -18.85
C MET A 55 -2.55 6.93 -19.05
N ASP A 56 -2.74 8.01 -18.28
CA ASP A 56 -1.81 9.13 -18.19
C ASP A 56 -0.37 8.62 -17.89
N PRO A 57 0.65 9.04 -18.66
CA PRO A 57 2.02 8.56 -18.49
C PRO A 57 2.57 8.80 -17.08
N ARG A 58 2.26 9.92 -16.42
CA ARG A 58 2.76 10.19 -15.07
C ARG A 58 2.14 9.24 -14.05
N ARG A 59 0.86 8.89 -14.22
CA ARG A 59 0.19 7.90 -13.38
C ARG A 59 0.77 6.50 -13.60
N ARG A 60 1.09 6.14 -14.84
CA ARG A 60 1.78 4.88 -15.16
C ARG A 60 3.16 4.82 -14.49
N ASP A 61 3.95 5.88 -14.61
CA ASP A 61 5.29 5.95 -14.00
C ASP A 61 5.20 5.88 -12.47
N PHE A 62 4.19 6.52 -11.87
CA PHE A 62 3.90 6.40 -10.45
C PHE A 62 3.66 4.93 -10.05
N TYR A 63 2.82 4.20 -10.77
CA TYR A 63 2.54 2.79 -10.46
C TYR A 63 3.76 1.90 -10.72
N ALA A 64 4.48 2.12 -11.82
CA ALA A 64 5.69 1.37 -12.14
C ALA A 64 6.77 1.50 -11.06
N TYR A 65 6.97 2.71 -10.53
CA TYR A 65 7.88 2.94 -9.41
C TYR A 65 7.43 2.18 -8.16
N HIS A 66 6.15 2.28 -7.79
CA HIS A 66 5.64 1.67 -6.56
C HIS A 66 5.53 0.14 -6.63
N ALA A 67 5.33 -0.44 -7.81
CA ALA A 67 5.34 -1.89 -8.02
C ALA A 67 6.70 -2.53 -7.71
N THR A 68 7.79 -1.76 -7.66
CA THR A 68 9.11 -2.26 -7.21
C THR A 68 9.22 -2.38 -5.69
N MET A 69 8.31 -1.76 -4.93
CA MET A 69 8.35 -1.68 -3.47
C MET A 69 7.21 -2.43 -2.78
N MET A 70 6.06 -2.57 -3.44
CA MET A 70 4.86 -3.16 -2.86
C MET A 70 4.15 -4.05 -3.88
N GLU A 71 3.86 -5.27 -3.45
CA GLU A 71 2.95 -6.18 -4.15
C GLU A 71 1.50 -5.67 -4.01
N PRO A 72 0.70 -5.68 -5.09
CA PRO A 72 -0.71 -5.35 -5.01
C PRO A 72 -1.45 -6.26 -4.02
N TRP A 73 -2.23 -5.66 -3.12
CA TRP A 73 -3.22 -6.36 -2.32
C TRP A 73 -4.47 -6.59 -3.18
N ASP A 74 -4.42 -7.69 -3.92
CA ASP A 74 -5.49 -8.09 -4.84
C ASP A 74 -6.59 -8.89 -4.13
N GLY A 75 -7.81 -8.81 -4.65
CA GLY A 75 -9.02 -9.39 -4.06
C GLY A 75 -10.24 -8.45 -4.20
N PRO A 76 -11.48 -8.96 -4.10
CA PRO A 76 -12.66 -8.10 -4.12
C PRO A 76 -12.64 -7.16 -2.90
N ALA A 77 -12.42 -5.88 -3.15
CA ALA A 77 -12.54 -4.80 -2.18
C ALA A 77 -13.65 -3.85 -2.66
N ALA A 78 -14.58 -3.50 -1.77
CA ALA A 78 -15.74 -2.64 -2.06
C ALA A 78 -15.88 -1.53 -1.03
#